data_AF-A0A9D6WGE2-F1
#
_entry.id   AF-A0A9D6WGE2-F1
#
_cell.length_a   1.000
_cell.length_b   1.000
_cell.length_c   1.000
_cell.angle_alpha   90.00
_cell.angle_beta   90.00
_cell.angle_gamma   90.00
#
_symmetry.space_group_name_H-M   'P 1'
#
loop_
_entity.id
_entity.type
_entity.pdbx_description
1 polymer ?
#
loop_
_entity_poly.entity_id
_entity_poly.type
_entity_poly.pdbx_seq_one_letter_code
_entity_poly.pdbx_strand_id
1 'polypeptide(L)'
;MNDFPRVRLAEATLSQVLYWYIWPFWMFKDVNRGSTMERIAAYRYNRDRRMFLPPYLVKWCLIFCGFVGAIALFDTHGQLYSAGVLLASGAGLLAAWSLVVMMMISVTWLCLSCWEHPGQP
;
A
#
# COMPACT_ATOMS: atom_id res chain seq x y z
N MET A 1 -19.09 -12.34 -4.64
CA MET A 1 -17.78 -11.65 -4.64
C MET A 1 -17.00 -12.01 -3.37
N ASN A 2 -16.81 -13.30 -3.05
CA ASN A 2 -16.17 -13.75 -1.78
C ASN A 2 -15.24 -14.98 -1.95
N ASP A 3 -14.70 -15.24 -3.15
CA ASP A 3 -13.92 -16.46 -3.45
C ASP A 3 -12.45 -16.20 -3.84
N PHE A 4 -11.72 -15.40 -3.07
CA PHE A 4 -10.25 -15.29 -3.17
C PHE A 4 -9.60 -15.40 -1.79
N PRO A 5 -8.61 -16.29 -1.55
CA PRO A 5 -8.54 -17.68 -1.97
C PRO A 5 -8.18 -18.56 -0.75
N ARG A 6 -9.16 -19.07 0.00
CA ARG A 6 -8.87 -20.05 1.09
C ARG A 6 -8.06 -21.26 0.58
N VAL A 7 -8.26 -21.63 -0.68
CA VAL A 7 -7.55 -22.73 -1.36
C VAL A 7 -6.07 -22.40 -1.61
N ARG A 8 -5.67 -21.14 -1.85
CA ARG A 8 -4.25 -20.79 -2.06
C ARG A 8 -3.48 -20.57 -0.76
N LEU A 9 -4.13 -20.20 0.33
CA LEU A 9 -3.44 -19.97 1.61
C LEU A 9 -2.88 -21.26 2.23
N ALA A 10 -3.51 -22.40 1.95
CA ALA A 10 -3.07 -23.70 2.46
C ALA A 10 -1.72 -24.15 1.85
N GLU A 11 -1.39 -23.69 0.64
CA GLU A 11 -0.14 -24.01 -0.07
C GLU A 11 0.78 -22.77 -0.24
N ALA A 12 0.32 -21.59 0.16
CA ALA A 12 1.09 -20.37 0.02
C ALA A 12 2.22 -20.32 1.05
N THR A 13 3.40 -19.89 0.60
CA THR A 13 4.51 -19.62 1.50
C THR A 13 4.19 -18.41 2.38
N LEU A 14 4.78 -18.34 3.57
CA LEU A 14 4.62 -17.21 4.48
C LEU A 14 4.93 -15.87 3.80
N SER A 15 5.94 -15.85 2.91
CA SER A 15 6.30 -14.66 2.13
C SER A 15 5.19 -14.21 1.17
N GLN A 16 4.48 -15.13 0.53
CA GLN A 16 3.35 -14.82 -0.35
C GLN A 16 2.18 -14.22 0.44
N VAL A 17 1.87 -14.79 1.59
CA VAL A 17 0.82 -14.25 2.47
C VAL A 17 1.18 -12.85 2.97
N LEU A 18 2.44 -12.65 3.35
CA LEU A 18 2.92 -11.34 3.79
C LEU A 18 2.81 -10.30 2.66
N TYR A 19 3.24 -10.67 1.45
CA TYR A 19 3.15 -9.82 0.27
C TYR A 19 1.70 -9.38 0.00
N TRP A 20 0.75 -10.30 0.08
CA TRP A 20 -0.68 -10.04 -0.11
C TRP A 20 -1.30 -9.18 0.98
N TYR A 21 -0.85 -9.35 2.22
CA TYR A 21 -1.33 -8.58 3.35
C TYR A 21 -0.80 -7.13 3.35
N ILE A 22 0.43 -6.95 2.87
CA ILE A 22 1.15 -5.67 2.87
C ILE A 22 0.85 -4.86 1.59
N TRP A 23 0.73 -5.52 0.44
CA TRP A 23 0.69 -4.88 -0.87
C TRP A 23 -0.72 -4.80 -1.47
N PRO A 24 -1.31 -3.61 -1.66
CA PRO A 24 -2.68 -3.49 -2.17
C PRO A 24 -2.79 -3.59 -3.70
N PHE A 25 -1.69 -3.42 -4.43
CA PHE A 25 -1.72 -3.32 -5.90
C PHE A 25 -1.95 -4.63 -6.65
N TRP A 26 -1.78 -5.77 -5.98
CA TRP A 26 -2.06 -7.11 -6.53
C TRP A 26 -3.50 -7.29 -7.04
N MET A 27 -4.43 -6.47 -6.55
CA MET A 27 -5.86 -6.58 -6.85
C MET A 27 -6.26 -5.79 -8.10
N PHE A 28 -5.37 -4.91 -8.57
CA PHE A 28 -5.62 -4.05 -9.72
C PHE A 28 -5.12 -4.72 -11.01
N LYS A 29 -5.89 -4.60 -12.08
CA LYS A 29 -5.49 -5.04 -13.41
C LYS A 29 -4.70 -3.94 -14.11
N ASP A 30 -3.67 -4.33 -14.86
CA ASP A 30 -2.91 -3.42 -15.72
C ASP A 30 -3.79 -2.91 -16.87
N VAL A 31 -3.93 -1.58 -16.97
CA VAL A 31 -4.77 -0.91 -17.98
C VAL A 31 -3.98 -0.56 -19.25
N ASN A 32 -2.65 -0.72 -19.23
CA ASN A 32 -1.81 -0.38 -20.39
C ASN A 32 -1.76 -1.50 -21.45
N ARG A 33 -2.19 -2.71 -21.10
CA ARG A 33 -2.17 -3.89 -21.98
C ARG A 33 -3.57 -4.18 -22.55
N GLY A 34 -3.63 -4.51 -23.84
CA GLY A 34 -4.87 -4.94 -24.52
C GLY A 34 -5.54 -3.88 -25.39
N SER A 35 -6.59 -4.32 -26.08
CA SER A 35 -7.47 -3.54 -26.95
C SER A 35 -8.28 -2.49 -26.17
N THR A 36 -8.81 -1.46 -26.85
CA THR A 36 -9.56 -0.36 -26.20
C THR A 36 -10.70 -0.86 -25.30
N MET A 37 -11.41 -1.92 -25.69
CA MET A 37 -12.49 -2.51 -24.88
C MET A 37 -11.97 -3.22 -23.63
N GLU A 38 -10.85 -3.92 -23.72
CA GLU A 38 -10.20 -4.58 -22.57
C GLU A 38 -9.70 -3.56 -21.55
N ARG A 39 -9.18 -2.41 -22.01
CA ARG A 39 -8.75 -1.32 -21.14
C ARG A 39 -9.92 -0.72 -20.37
N ILE A 40 -11.06 -0.48 -21.04
CA ILE A 40 -12.28 0.03 -20.39
C ILE A 40 -12.83 -0.98 -19.37
N ALA A 41 -12.81 -2.28 -19.69
CA ALA A 41 -13.23 -3.33 -18.77
C ALA A 41 -12.31 -3.44 -17.53
N ALA A 42 -10.99 -3.39 -17.74
CA ALA A 42 -9.98 -3.37 -16.67
C ALA A 42 -10.14 -2.13 -15.78
N TYR A 43 -10.42 -0.98 -16.37
CA TYR A 43 -10.66 0.27 -15.65
C TYR A 43 -11.91 0.22 -14.77
N ARG A 44 -13.05 -0.24 -15.31
CA ARG A 44 -14.29 -0.42 -14.52
C ARG A 44 -14.08 -1.37 -13.34
N TYR A 45 -13.37 -2.47 -13.57
CA TYR A 45 -13.02 -3.42 -12.52
C TYR A 45 -12.14 -2.78 -11.42
N ASN A 46 -11.12 -2.01 -11.81
CA ASN A 46 -10.25 -1.30 -10.87
C ASN A 46 -11.04 -0.25 -10.05
N ARG A 47 -12.02 0.41 -10.68
CA ARG A 47 -12.90 1.39 -10.03
C ARG A 47 -13.74 0.76 -8.92
N ASP A 48 -14.40 -0.36 -9.19
CA ASP A 48 -15.21 -1.06 -8.16
C ASP A 48 -14.37 -1.50 -6.96
N ARG A 49 -13.07 -1.68 -7.18
CA ARG A 49 -12.11 -2.11 -6.17
C ARG A 49 -11.40 -0.97 -5.43
N ARG A 50 -11.69 0.29 -5.76
CA ARG A 50 -11.11 1.47 -5.08
C ARG A 50 -11.41 1.53 -3.58
N MET A 51 -12.57 0.99 -3.17
CA MET A 51 -13.03 1.04 -1.77
C MET A 51 -12.11 0.30 -0.80
N PHE A 52 -11.25 -0.59 -1.31
CA PHE A 52 -10.30 -1.34 -0.50
C PHE A 52 -8.98 -0.59 -0.28
N LEU A 53 -8.68 0.49 -1.01
CA LEU A 53 -7.43 1.25 -0.85
C LEU A 53 -7.35 2.06 0.46
N PRO A 54 -8.40 2.77 0.93
CA PRO A 54 -8.31 3.58 2.16
C PRO A 54 -7.95 2.77 3.41
N PRO A 55 -8.49 1.56 3.66
CA PRO A 55 -8.04 0.71 4.76
C PRO A 55 -6.54 0.38 4.72
N TYR A 56 -5.97 0.14 3.54
CA TYR A 56 -4.53 -0.07 3.39
C TYR A 56 -3.73 1.21 3.67
N LEU A 57 -4.24 2.37 3.24
CA LEU A 57 -3.62 3.67 3.54
C LEU A 57 -3.53 3.90 5.05
N VAL A 58 -4.59 3.60 5.81
CA VAL A 58 -4.61 3.71 7.27
C VAL A 58 -3.58 2.75 7.90
N LYS A 59 -3.50 1.51 7.44
CA LYS A 59 -2.51 0.54 7.95
C LYS A 59 -1.07 1.04 7.76
N TRP A 60 -0.75 1.56 6.57
CA TRP A 60 0.57 2.13 6.29
C TRP A 60 0.84 3.44 7.04
N CYS A 61 -0.19 4.25 7.28
CA CYS A 61 -0.09 5.44 8.13
C CYS A 61 0.29 5.06 9.58
N LEU A 62 -0.35 4.03 10.15
CA LEU A 62 -0.02 3.53 11.49
C LEU A 62 1.41 2.98 11.56
N ILE A 63 1.84 2.24 10.54
CA ILE A 63 3.21 1.73 10.42
C ILE A 63 4.22 2.90 10.36
N PHE A 64 3.95 3.90 9.53
CA PHE A 64 4.76 5.10 9.42
C PHE A 64 4.86 5.84 10.77
N CYS A 65 3.73 6.12 11.41
CA CYS A 65 3.69 6.75 12.73
C CYS A 65 4.46 5.93 13.78
N GLY A 66 4.37 4.60 13.74
CA GLY A 66 5.12 3.71 14.62
C GLY A 66 6.64 3.85 14.44
N PHE A 67 7.12 3.88 13.19
CA PHE A 67 8.56 4.08 12.92
C PHE A 67 9.03 5.49 13.30
N VAL A 68 8.28 6.54 12.98
CA VAL A 68 8.61 7.92 13.38
C VAL A 68 8.62 8.06 14.90
N GLY A 69 7.64 7.48 15.59
CA GLY A 69 7.59 7.45 17.05
C GLY A 69 8.78 6.70 17.66
N ALA A 70 9.20 5.58 17.07
CA ALA A 70 10.38 4.86 17.49
C ALA A 70 11.66 5.72 17.36
N ILE A 71 11.83 6.42 16.23
CA ILE A 71 12.96 7.35 16.03
C ILE A 71 12.96 8.43 17.12
N ALA A 72 11.82 9.05 17.40
CA ALA A 72 11.70 10.08 18.43
C ALA A 72 11.98 9.54 19.85
N LEU A 73 11.58 8.30 20.15
CA LEU A 73 11.91 7.64 21.42
C LEU A 73 13.41 7.37 21.55
N PHE A 74 14.07 6.96 20.47
CA PHE A 74 15.52 6.77 20.47
C PHE A 74 16.28 8.09 20.59
N ASP A 75 15.77 9.18 20.00
CA ASP A 75 16.40 10.50 20.08
C ASP A 75 16.28 11.11 21.50
N THR A 76 15.13 10.93 22.14
CA THR A 76 14.85 11.46 23.50
C THR A 76 15.53 10.67 24.62
N HIS A 77 15.63 9.34 24.51
CA HIS A 77 16.20 8.47 25.55
C HIS A 77 17.61 7.96 25.24
N GLY A 78 18.10 8.15 24.02
CA GLY A 78 19.38 7.62 23.53
C GLY A 78 20.58 8.48 23.89
N GLN A 79 20.89 8.63 25.18
CA GLN A 79 22.20 9.17 25.60
C GLN A 79 23.38 8.21 25.31
N LEU A 80 23.16 7.04 24.70
CA LEU A 80 24.14 5.97 24.64
C LEU A 80 24.18 5.22 23.28
N TYR A 81 25.37 5.23 22.68
CA TYR A 81 25.94 4.29 21.69
C TYR A 81 25.52 4.36 20.21
N SER A 82 26.52 4.11 19.36
CA SER A 82 26.44 3.91 17.89
C SER A 82 25.32 2.96 17.44
N ALA A 83 24.92 2.02 18.28
CA ALA A 83 23.80 1.11 18.02
C ALA A 83 22.45 1.83 17.90
N GLY A 84 22.20 2.87 18.71
CA GLY A 84 20.97 3.67 18.64
C GLY A 84 20.83 4.42 17.31
N VAL A 85 21.94 4.94 16.80
CA VAL A 85 21.99 5.63 15.50
C VAL A 85 21.73 4.66 14.34
N LEU A 86 22.26 3.43 14.40
CA LEU A 86 21.98 2.39 13.41
C LEU A 86 20.50 1.96 13.41
N LEU A 87 19.88 1.83 14.59
CA LEU A 87 18.46 1.52 14.68
C LEU A 87 17.57 2.67 14.21
N ALA A 88 17.91 3.91 14.58
CA ALA A 88 17.18 5.10 14.15
C ALA A 88 17.26 5.30 12.63
N SER A 89 18.43 5.12 12.02
CA SER A 89 18.60 5.21 10.57
C SER A 89 17.84 4.11 9.83
N GLY A 90 17.85 2.86 10.34
CA GLY A 90 17.04 1.77 9.81
C GLY A 90 15.54 2.07 9.87
N ALA A 91 15.06 2.57 11.01
CA ALA A 91 13.67 3.00 11.17
C ALA A 91 13.32 4.17 10.23
N GLY A 92 14.24 5.11 10.02
CA GLY A 92 14.08 6.22 9.08
C GLY A 92 13.91 5.76 7.63
N LEU A 93 14.71 4.77 7.20
CA LEU A 93 14.59 4.18 5.87
C LEU A 93 13.23 3.48 5.68
N LEU A 94 12.78 2.74 6.70
CA LEU A 94 11.47 2.07 6.67
C LEU A 94 10.31 3.07 6.68
N ALA A 95 10.44 4.17 7.42
CA ALA A 95 9.48 5.27 7.42
C ALA A 95 9.39 5.93 6.02
N ALA A 96 10.55 6.24 5.41
CA ALA A 96 10.59 6.78 4.05
C ALA A 96 9.96 5.83 3.03
N TRP A 97 10.24 4.53 3.13
CA TRP A 97 9.62 3.51 2.27
C TRP A 97 8.10 3.45 2.45
N SER A 98 7.61 3.54 3.69
CA SER A 98 6.18 3.61 3.99
C SER A 98 5.51 4.84 3.37
N LEU A 99 6.17 6.00 3.37
CA LEU A 99 5.66 7.21 2.71
C LEU A 99 5.51 7.02 1.19
N VAL A 100 6.49 6.39 0.54
CA VAL A 100 6.42 6.10 -0.89
C VAL A 100 5.20 5.21 -1.18
N VAL A 101 4.98 4.16 -0.39
CA VAL A 101 3.83 3.28 -0.56
C VAL A 101 2.50 4.03 -0.34
N MET A 102 2.41 4.86 0.71
CA MET A 102 1.24 5.72 0.95
C MET A 102 0.98 6.69 -0.22
N MET A 103 2.03 7.27 -0.80
CA MET A 103 1.93 8.17 -1.95
C MET A 103 1.39 7.42 -3.17
N MET A 104 1.92 6.23 -3.47
CA MET A 104 1.41 5.40 -4.58
C MET A 104 -0.06 5.04 -4.39
N ILE A 105 -0.47 4.64 -3.18
CA ILE A 105 -1.86 4.30 -2.85
C ILE A 105 -2.76 5.52 -3.05
N SER A 106 -2.33 6.67 -2.53
CA SER A 106 -3.06 7.94 -2.62
C SER A 106 -3.22 8.39 -4.07
N VAL A 107 -2.14 8.38 -4.87
CA VAL A 107 -2.18 8.72 -6.30
C VAL A 107 -3.13 7.79 -7.04
N THR A 108 -3.07 6.48 -6.78
CA THR A 108 -3.97 5.52 -7.44
C THR A 108 -5.43 5.77 -7.06
N TRP A 109 -5.70 6.04 -5.79
CA TRP A 109 -7.03 6.37 -5.32
C TRP A 109 -7.56 7.68 -5.92
N LEU A 110 -6.71 8.72 -5.97
CA LEU A 110 -7.03 10.01 -6.60
C LEU A 110 -7.25 9.85 -8.10
N CYS A 111 -6.40 9.13 -8.83
CA CYS A 111 -6.62 8.87 -10.26
C CYS A 111 -7.97 8.19 -10.52
N LEU A 112 -8.33 7.19 -9.70
CA LEU A 112 -9.63 6.51 -9.81
C LEU A 112 -10.83 7.36 -9.36
N SER A 113 -10.61 8.40 -8.56
CA SER A 113 -11.65 9.30 -8.06
C SER A 113 -11.80 10.58 -8.90
N CYS A 114 -10.71 11.14 -9.43
CA CYS A 114 -10.72 12.32 -10.29
C CYS A 114 -11.31 12.04 -11.68
N TRP A 115 -11.14 10.82 -12.19
CA TRP A 115 -11.77 10.38 -13.44
C TRP A 115 -13.30 10.15 -13.33
N GLU A 116 -13.88 10.43 -12.16
CA GLU A 116 -15.33 10.43 -11.94
C GLU A 116 -16.03 11.64 -12.63
N HIS A 117 -15.28 12.67 -13.05
CA HIS A 117 -15.81 13.95 -13.52
C HIS A 117 -15.65 14.41 -14.99
N PRO A 118 -15.14 13.65 -15.99
CA PRO A 118 -15.10 14.18 -17.37
C PRO A 118 -16.40 14.06 -18.18
N GLY A 119 -17.49 13.47 -17.69
CA GLY A 119 -18.70 13.35 -18.52
C GLY A 119 -19.80 12.44 -18.00
N GLN A 120 -20.46 12.82 -16.91
CA GLN A 120 -21.88 12.47 -16.78
C GLN A 120 -22.68 13.56 -17.52
N PRO A 121 -23.47 13.22 -18.56
CA PRO A 121 -24.56 14.08 -19.02
C PRO A 121 -25.66 14.19 -17.95
#